data_AF-A0A6V8E5C4-F1
#
_entry.id   AF-A0A6V8E5C4-F1
#
_cell.length_a   1.000
_cell.length_b   1.000
_cell.length_c   1.000
_cell.angle_alpha   90.00
_cell.angle_beta   90.00
_cell.angle_gamma   90.00
#
_symmetry.space_group_name_H-M   'P 1'
#
loop_
_entity.id
_entity.type
_entity.pdbx_description
1 polymer ?
#
loop_
_entity_poly.entity_id
_entity_poly.type
_entity_poly.pdbx_seq_one_letter_code
_entity_poly.pdbx_strand_id
1 'polypeptide(L)'
;MDKAGLEERLAMAAPQFERSAPLIVAVFTLLTLILATNLYVSPPTFQTDLNDFSPDTDASEAHDRIHVHFPNEMRPLFVHVEMDDGSNVLALEALQAMNDDLAHFQNESEKRENMIHVWTTAPGILQLALDEEGGGAPLASFNSWSSVIDVLFDEDETCGLTANDQLLSAATYASSALLHNDLNYEPVCVYLDDNTGTGAPSASSTMWVLEVNPELEETHRRMLQDQLRDV
;
A
#
# COMPACT_ATOMS: atom_id res chain seq x y z
N MET A 1 -15.50 31.25 50.68
CA MET A 1 -14.02 31.15 50.76
C MET A 1 -13.52 32.54 51.11
N ASP A 2 -12.96 32.70 52.31
CA ASP A 2 -12.60 34.00 52.88
C ASP A 2 -11.34 34.55 52.20
N LYS A 3 -11.54 35.51 51.28
CA LYS A 3 -10.47 36.09 50.47
C LYS A 3 -9.48 36.88 51.33
N ALA A 4 -9.96 37.58 52.35
CA ALA A 4 -9.14 38.38 53.24
C ALA A 4 -8.16 37.50 54.03
N GLY A 5 -8.63 36.35 54.53
CA GLY A 5 -7.77 35.39 55.21
C GLY A 5 -6.75 34.70 54.30
N LEU A 6 -7.02 34.61 52.99
CA LEU A 6 -6.07 34.06 52.00
C LEU A 6 -4.97 35.08 51.68
N GLU A 7 -5.36 36.36 51.48
CA GLU A 7 -4.45 37.47 51.19
C GLU A 7 -3.48 37.72 52.35
N GLU A 8 -3.95 37.67 53.59
CA GLU A 8 -3.11 37.84 54.78
C GLU A 8 -2.06 36.72 54.91
N ARG A 9 -2.46 35.46 54.62
CA ARG A 9 -1.54 34.32 54.62
C ARG A 9 -0.50 34.40 53.52
N LEU A 10 -0.89 34.85 52.32
CA LEU A 10 0.03 35.04 51.19
C LEU A 10 0.99 36.20 51.46
N ALA A 11 0.51 37.30 52.03
CA ALA A 11 1.34 38.45 52.41
C ALA A 11 2.38 38.08 53.48
N MET A 12 2.02 37.21 54.43
CA MET A 12 2.95 36.72 55.45
C MET A 12 4.01 35.76 54.88
N ALA A 13 3.66 34.97 53.85
CA ALA A 13 4.58 34.05 53.17
C ALA A 13 5.45 34.73 52.08
N ALA A 14 5.01 35.86 51.54
CA ALA A 14 5.69 36.61 50.48
C ALA A 14 7.18 36.92 50.74
N PRO A 15 7.60 37.46 51.91
CA PRO A 15 9.01 37.75 52.16
C PRO A 15 9.88 36.48 52.30
N GLN A 16 9.29 35.36 52.74
CA GLN A 16 10.00 34.07 52.79
C GLN A 16 10.15 33.47 51.38
N PHE A 17 9.13 33.65 50.54
CA PHE A 17 9.16 33.27 49.13
C PHE A 17 10.18 34.09 48.35
N GLU A 18 10.22 35.42 48.51
CA GLU A 18 11.18 36.30 47.85
C GLU A 18 12.63 35.91 48.17
N ARG A 19 12.92 35.61 49.45
CA ARG A 19 14.26 35.18 49.88
C ARG A 19 14.66 33.80 49.33
N SER A 20 13.69 32.91 49.12
CA SER A 20 13.93 31.55 48.60
C SER A 20 13.77 31.45 47.08
N ALA A 21 13.27 32.49 46.42
CA ALA A 21 13.05 32.58 44.98
C ALA A 21 14.24 32.11 44.13
N PRO A 22 15.51 32.52 44.36
CA PRO A 22 16.62 32.05 43.53
C PRO A 22 16.85 30.54 43.65
N LEU A 23 16.63 29.97 44.85
CA LEU A 23 16.75 28.52 45.07
C LEU A 23 15.59 27.76 44.43
N ILE A 24 14.37 28.31 44.53
CA ILE A 24 13.18 27.74 43.87
C ILE A 24 13.39 27.72 42.36
N VAL A 25 13.79 28.83 41.76
CA VAL A 25 14.09 28.92 40.32
C VAL A 25 15.16 27.90 39.94
N ALA A 26 16.28 27.85 40.66
CA ALA A 26 17.35 26.90 40.37
C ALA A 26 16.88 25.44 40.42
N VAL A 27 16.09 25.07 41.43
CA VAL A 27 15.54 23.71 41.58
C VAL A 27 14.58 23.37 40.44
N PHE A 28 13.64 24.28 40.11
CA PHE A 28 12.70 24.02 39.02
C PHE A 28 13.38 24.03 37.66
N THR A 29 14.37 24.88 37.42
CA THR A 29 15.17 24.84 36.19
C THR A 29 15.90 23.50 36.08
N LEU A 30 16.51 23.00 37.16
CA LEU A 30 17.15 21.69 37.18
C LEU A 30 16.14 20.57 36.90
N LEU A 31 14.97 20.63 37.52
CA LEU A 31 13.89 19.64 37.34
C LEU A 31 13.36 19.67 35.90
N THR A 32 13.19 20.85 35.30
CA THR A 32 12.83 21.01 33.89
C THR A 32 13.89 20.44 32.96
N LEU A 33 15.18 20.67 33.24
CA LEU A 33 16.27 20.09 32.44
C LEU A 33 16.30 18.57 32.53
N ILE A 34 16.03 18.00 33.72
CA ILE A 34 15.92 16.54 33.91
C ILE A 34 14.74 15.99 33.10
N LEU A 35 13.57 16.60 33.20
CA LEU A 35 12.38 16.20 32.45
C LEU A 35 12.59 16.34 30.92
N ALA A 36 13.24 17.42 30.47
CA ALA A 36 13.57 17.61 29.06
C ALA A 36 14.57 16.55 28.56
N THR A 37 15.55 16.19 29.39
CA THR A 37 16.49 15.10 29.08
C THR A 37 15.76 13.77 28.97
N ASN A 38 14.82 13.49 29.87
CA ASN A 38 13.99 12.29 29.81
C ASN A 38 13.15 12.25 28.52
N LEU A 39 12.57 13.37 28.10
CA LEU A 39 11.82 13.47 26.85
C LEU A 39 12.69 13.24 25.60
N TYR A 40 13.97 13.64 25.65
CA TYR A 40 14.91 13.41 24.54
C TYR A 40 15.38 11.95 24.46
N VAL A 41 15.62 11.31 25.60
CA VAL A 41 16.09 9.91 25.68
C VAL A 41 14.93 8.92 25.52
N SER A 42 13.74 9.29 25.95
CA SER A 42 12.52 8.48 25.88
C SER A 42 11.38 9.35 25.31
N PRO A 43 11.45 9.68 24.02
CA PRO A 43 10.37 10.41 23.38
C PRO A 43 9.07 9.62 23.49
N PRO A 44 7.92 10.27 23.76
CA PRO A 44 6.65 9.59 23.76
C PRO A 44 6.39 8.99 22.37
N THR A 45 5.99 7.74 22.33
CA THR A 45 5.55 7.09 21.10
C THR A 45 4.08 7.47 20.87
N PHE A 46 3.78 8.14 19.77
CA PHE A 46 2.40 8.33 19.35
C PHE A 46 1.90 7.01 18.76
N GLN A 47 1.12 6.26 19.54
CA GLN A 47 0.36 5.13 19.02
C GLN A 47 -0.78 5.70 18.17
N THR A 48 -0.54 5.74 16.86
CA THR A 48 -1.56 6.09 15.86
C THR A 48 -2.24 4.84 15.32
N ASP A 49 -2.24 3.76 16.09
CA ASP A 49 -2.93 2.56 15.66
C ASP A 49 -4.44 2.84 15.66
N LEU A 50 -5.08 2.59 14.52
CA LEU A 50 -6.52 2.78 14.37
C LEU A 50 -7.31 1.90 15.35
N ASN A 51 -6.74 0.76 15.75
CA ASN A 51 -7.35 -0.15 16.71
C ASN A 51 -7.50 0.49 18.10
N ASP A 52 -6.54 1.31 18.53
CA ASP A 52 -6.58 2.00 19.83
C ASP A 52 -7.64 3.12 19.87
N PHE A 53 -8.15 3.54 18.70
CA PHE A 53 -9.27 4.47 18.59
C PHE A 53 -10.63 3.78 18.42
N SER A 54 -10.64 2.45 18.28
CA SER A 54 -11.88 1.69 18.15
C SER A 54 -12.48 1.40 19.54
N PRO A 55 -13.80 1.59 19.73
CA PRO A 55 -14.44 1.25 21.00
C PRO A 55 -14.41 -0.27 21.23
N ASP A 56 -14.18 -0.68 22.47
CA ASP A 56 -14.31 -2.09 22.88
C ASP A 56 -15.74 -2.57 22.64
N THR A 57 -15.91 -3.45 21.66
CA THR A 57 -17.19 -4.04 21.27
C THR A 57 -17.06 -5.55 21.20
N ASP A 58 -18.19 -6.27 21.22
CA ASP A 58 -18.23 -7.73 21.02
C ASP A 58 -17.53 -8.17 19.71
N ALA A 59 -17.45 -7.28 18.71
CA ALA A 59 -16.73 -7.50 17.46
C ALA A 59 -15.20 -7.45 17.64
N SER A 60 -14.68 -6.57 18.50
CA SER A 60 -13.25 -6.51 18.84
C SER A 60 -12.83 -7.79 19.59
N GLU A 61 -13.63 -8.23 20.56
CA GLU A 61 -13.37 -9.50 21.27
C GLU A 61 -13.45 -10.71 20.32
N ALA A 62 -14.34 -10.66 19.33
CA ALA A 62 -14.40 -11.68 18.29
C ALA A 62 -13.15 -11.69 17.41
N HIS A 63 -12.61 -10.53 17.05
CA HIS A 63 -11.38 -10.40 16.29
C HIS A 63 -10.19 -11.01 17.03
N ASP A 64 -10.03 -10.74 18.33
CA ASP A 64 -8.98 -11.33 19.16
C ASP A 64 -9.08 -12.86 19.23
N ARG A 65 -10.30 -13.40 19.40
CA ARG A 65 -10.52 -14.86 19.39
C ARG A 65 -10.18 -15.50 18.05
N ILE A 66 -10.40 -14.78 16.94
CA ILE A 66 -10.05 -15.24 15.60
C ILE A 66 -8.52 -15.21 15.44
N HIS A 67 -7.83 -14.15 15.86
CA HIS A 67 -6.37 -14.06 15.78
C HIS A 67 -5.61 -15.14 16.59
N VAL A 68 -6.24 -15.80 17.58
CA VAL A 68 -5.66 -16.99 18.23
C VAL A 68 -5.54 -18.19 17.29
N HIS A 69 -6.42 -18.27 16.27
CA HIS A 69 -6.54 -19.43 15.39
C HIS A 69 -6.15 -19.16 13.94
N PHE A 70 -6.10 -17.89 13.53
CA PHE A 70 -5.70 -17.48 12.19
C PHE A 70 -4.34 -16.78 12.24
N PRO A 71 -3.41 -17.10 11.31
CA PRO A 71 -2.10 -16.45 11.26
C PRO A 71 -2.24 -14.94 10.99
N ASN A 72 -1.15 -14.20 11.17
CA ASN A 72 -1.11 -12.76 10.92
C ASN A 72 -1.71 -12.44 9.54
N GLU A 73 -2.68 -11.52 9.53
CA GLU A 73 -3.34 -11.10 8.30
C GLU A 73 -2.32 -10.47 7.35
N MET A 74 -2.31 -10.94 6.10
CA MET A 74 -1.54 -10.30 5.03
C MET A 74 -2.11 -8.89 4.83
N ARG A 75 -1.24 -7.89 4.87
CA ARG A 75 -1.63 -6.49 4.67
C ARG A 75 -1.27 -6.08 3.25
N PRO A 76 -2.24 -5.95 2.34
CA PRO A 76 -1.96 -5.51 0.97
C PRO A 76 -1.58 -4.04 0.95
N LEU A 77 -0.56 -3.71 0.17
CA LEU A 77 -0.26 -2.36 -0.28
C LEU A 77 -0.86 -2.19 -1.67
N PHE A 78 -1.77 -1.22 -1.79
CA PHE A 78 -2.39 -0.88 -3.06
C PHE A 78 -1.61 0.27 -3.71
N VAL A 79 -1.12 0.05 -4.92
CA VAL A 79 -0.46 1.09 -5.73
C VAL A 79 -1.39 1.40 -6.90
N HIS A 80 -1.88 2.64 -6.94
CA HIS A 80 -2.66 3.14 -8.06
C HIS A 80 -1.70 3.68 -9.11
N VAL A 81 -1.74 3.12 -10.31
CA VAL A 81 -0.87 3.48 -11.42
C VAL A 81 -1.69 4.13 -12.53
N GLU A 82 -1.26 5.32 -12.92
CA GLU A 82 -1.79 6.10 -14.03
C GLU A 82 -0.63 6.63 -14.88
N MET A 83 -0.90 6.95 -16.15
CA MET A 83 0.08 7.58 -17.02
C MET A 83 0.10 9.09 -16.77
N ASP A 84 1.29 9.71 -16.71
CA ASP A 84 1.45 11.16 -16.47
C ASP A 84 0.71 12.04 -17.49
N ASP A 85 0.55 11.55 -18.72
CA ASP A 85 -0.12 12.24 -19.82
C ASP A 85 -1.60 11.85 -19.96
N GLY A 86 -2.12 11.00 -19.06
CA GLY A 86 -3.47 10.45 -19.12
C GLY A 86 -3.70 9.50 -20.30
N SER A 87 -2.62 9.01 -20.92
CA SER A 87 -2.70 8.00 -21.97
C SER A 87 -3.13 6.64 -21.41
N ASN A 88 -3.29 5.68 -22.32
CA ASN A 88 -3.74 4.34 -21.99
C ASN A 88 -2.70 3.58 -21.16
N VAL A 89 -3.03 3.24 -19.91
CA VAL A 89 -2.15 2.45 -19.03
C VAL A 89 -1.92 1.03 -19.54
N LEU A 90 -2.83 0.51 -20.39
CA LEU A 90 -2.71 -0.81 -21.02
C LEU A 90 -2.04 -0.74 -22.40
N ALA A 91 -1.49 0.39 -22.82
CA ALA A 91 -0.64 0.42 -24.00
C ALA A 91 0.57 -0.49 -23.79
N LEU A 92 1.05 -1.17 -24.85
CA LEU A 92 2.17 -2.11 -24.72
C LEU A 92 3.42 -1.42 -24.17
N GLU A 93 3.72 -0.21 -24.64
CA GLU A 93 4.82 0.62 -24.15
C GLU A 93 4.66 1.01 -22.67
N ALA A 94 3.43 1.28 -22.22
CA ALA A 94 3.13 1.54 -20.82
C ALA A 94 3.34 0.29 -19.96
N LEU A 95 2.93 -0.89 -20.45
CA LEU A 95 3.15 -2.16 -19.77
C LEU A 95 4.64 -2.54 -19.71
N GLN A 96 5.41 -2.24 -20.75
CA GLN A 96 6.87 -2.42 -20.74
C GLN A 96 7.55 -1.48 -19.75
N ALA A 97 7.18 -0.20 -19.73
CA ALA A 97 7.68 0.76 -18.73
C ALA A 97 7.31 0.33 -17.30
N MET A 98 6.05 -0.05 -17.08
CA MET A 98 5.57 -0.58 -15.80
C MET A 98 6.32 -1.87 -15.39
N ASN A 99 6.74 -2.69 -16.33
CA ASN A 99 7.53 -3.89 -16.06
C ASN A 99 8.97 -3.54 -15.60
N ASP A 100 9.56 -2.50 -16.18
CA ASP A 100 10.85 -1.97 -15.72
C ASP A 100 10.74 -1.37 -14.31
N ASP A 101 9.66 -0.61 -14.05
CA ASP A 101 9.36 -0.06 -12.73
C ASP A 101 9.12 -1.18 -11.70
N LEU A 102 8.39 -2.23 -12.08
CA LEU A 102 8.19 -3.41 -11.24
C LEU A 102 9.53 -4.06 -10.86
N ALA A 103 10.45 -4.21 -11.80
CA ALA A 103 11.78 -4.75 -11.52
C ALA A 103 12.58 -3.84 -10.55
N HIS A 104 12.41 -2.53 -10.66
CA HIS A 104 12.98 -1.58 -9.71
C HIS A 104 12.40 -1.77 -8.30
N PHE A 105 11.07 -1.81 -8.17
CA PHE A 105 10.40 -2.05 -6.88
C PHE A 105 10.76 -3.40 -6.26
N GLN A 106 10.91 -4.45 -7.07
CA GLN A 106 11.35 -5.78 -6.60
C GLN A 106 12.75 -5.71 -6.00
N ASN A 107 13.70 -5.07 -6.67
CA ASN A 107 15.07 -4.89 -6.16
C ASN A 107 15.09 -4.04 -4.88
N GLU A 108 14.25 -3.00 -4.80
CA GLU A 108 14.13 -2.18 -3.58
C GLU A 108 13.48 -2.94 -2.42
N SER A 109 12.55 -3.86 -2.70
CA SER A 109 12.00 -4.80 -1.72
C SER A 109 13.05 -5.81 -1.23
N GLU A 110 13.91 -6.33 -2.11
CA GLU A 110 15.01 -7.24 -1.74
C GLU A 110 15.97 -6.59 -0.74
N LYS A 111 16.30 -5.30 -0.94
CA LYS A 111 17.13 -4.51 -0.01
C LYS A 111 16.46 -4.30 1.35
N ARG A 112 15.13 -4.45 1.42
CA ARG A 112 14.26 -4.24 2.59
C ARG A 112 13.71 -5.58 3.10
N GLU A 113 14.59 -6.58 3.19
CA GLU A 113 14.29 -7.90 3.77
C GLU A 113 13.21 -8.69 3.02
N ASN A 114 13.09 -8.50 1.70
CA ASN A 114 12.01 -9.09 0.89
C ASN A 114 10.64 -8.78 1.49
N MET A 115 10.42 -7.49 1.76
CA MET A 115 9.20 -6.99 2.37
C MET A 115 7.94 -7.44 1.62
N ILE A 116 7.96 -7.47 0.30
CA ILE A 116 6.82 -7.91 -0.53
C ILE A 116 7.05 -9.36 -0.99
N HIS A 117 6.10 -10.24 -0.69
CA HIS A 117 6.15 -11.66 -1.11
C HIS A 117 5.33 -11.95 -2.36
N VAL A 118 4.20 -11.27 -2.54
CA VAL A 118 3.30 -11.49 -3.68
C VAL A 118 3.13 -10.19 -4.44
N TRP A 119 3.33 -10.26 -5.76
CA TRP A 119 3.27 -9.14 -6.69
C TRP A 119 2.12 -9.39 -7.67
N THR A 120 0.96 -8.80 -7.41
CA THR A 120 -0.17 -8.84 -8.34
C THR A 120 -0.22 -7.51 -9.10
N THR A 121 0.41 -7.47 -10.27
CA THR A 121 0.56 -6.26 -11.09
C THR A 121 0.10 -6.52 -12.52
N ALA A 122 -0.36 -5.49 -13.23
CA ALA A 122 -0.76 -5.61 -14.63
C ALA A 122 0.35 -6.21 -15.55
N PRO A 123 1.59 -5.69 -15.54
CA PRO A 123 2.67 -6.30 -16.33
C PRO A 123 3.02 -7.71 -15.86
N GLY A 124 2.94 -8.00 -14.54
CA GLY A 124 3.20 -9.33 -14.00
C GLY A 124 2.17 -10.38 -14.43
N ILE A 125 0.88 -10.01 -14.48
CA ILE A 125 -0.19 -10.87 -15.00
C ILE A 125 0.01 -11.16 -16.49
N LEU A 126 0.38 -10.14 -17.27
CA LEU A 126 0.65 -10.34 -18.70
C LEU A 126 1.90 -11.20 -18.93
N GLN A 127 2.97 -10.98 -18.15
CA GLN A 127 4.16 -11.82 -18.21
C GLN A 127 3.84 -13.27 -17.82
N LEU A 128 3.01 -13.49 -16.79
CA LEU A 128 2.57 -14.83 -16.41
C LEU A 128 1.82 -15.52 -17.56
N ALA A 129 0.92 -14.82 -18.25
CA ALA A 129 0.24 -15.37 -19.42
C ALA A 129 1.23 -15.73 -20.55
N LEU A 130 2.25 -14.89 -20.78
CA LEU A 130 3.32 -15.18 -21.74
C LEU A 130 4.21 -16.35 -21.31
N ASP A 131 4.40 -16.55 -20.01
CA ASP A 131 5.16 -17.66 -19.45
C ASP A 131 4.41 -18.99 -19.59
N GLU A 132 3.08 -18.96 -19.45
CA GLU A 132 2.22 -20.15 -19.52
C GLU A 132 1.88 -20.53 -20.97
N GLU A 133 1.40 -19.59 -21.78
CA GLU A 133 0.91 -19.84 -23.14
C GLU A 133 1.85 -19.29 -24.22
N GLY A 134 2.52 -18.17 -23.94
CA GLY A 134 3.40 -17.49 -24.90
C GLY A 134 4.83 -18.06 -25.04
N GLY A 135 5.06 -19.27 -24.56
CA GLY A 135 6.36 -19.95 -24.65
C GLY A 135 7.48 -19.32 -23.81
N GLY A 136 7.17 -18.51 -22.80
CA GLY A 136 8.16 -17.85 -21.95
C GLY A 136 8.83 -16.64 -22.59
N ALA A 137 8.22 -16.05 -23.62
CA ALA A 137 8.75 -14.85 -24.24
C ALA A 137 8.66 -13.65 -23.28
N PRO A 138 9.72 -12.84 -23.12
CA PRO A 138 9.66 -11.67 -22.27
C PRO A 138 8.78 -10.58 -22.91
N LEU A 139 7.97 -9.89 -22.10
CA LEU A 139 7.09 -8.80 -22.54
C LEU A 139 7.83 -7.71 -23.34
N ALA A 140 9.08 -7.43 -22.98
CA ALA A 140 9.94 -6.47 -23.67
C ALA A 140 10.31 -6.86 -25.10
N SER A 141 10.08 -8.12 -25.52
CA SER A 141 10.39 -8.58 -26.89
C SER A 141 9.32 -8.24 -27.93
N PHE A 142 8.13 -7.82 -27.48
CA PHE A 142 7.01 -7.52 -28.35
C PHE A 142 6.98 -6.04 -28.75
N ASN A 143 6.50 -5.77 -29.97
CA ASN A 143 6.41 -4.41 -30.50
C ASN A 143 4.96 -3.95 -30.75
N SER A 144 3.99 -4.87 -30.69
CA SER A 144 2.57 -4.56 -30.84
C SER A 144 1.70 -5.53 -30.03
N TRP A 145 0.51 -5.06 -29.63
CA TRP A 145 -0.48 -5.89 -28.95
C TRP A 145 -0.93 -7.08 -29.79
N SER A 146 -1.08 -6.89 -31.11
CA SER A 146 -1.36 -7.98 -32.04
C SER A 146 -0.38 -9.15 -31.89
N SER A 147 0.92 -8.86 -31.85
CA SER A 147 1.95 -9.90 -31.70
C SER A 147 1.92 -10.61 -30.34
N VAL A 148 1.40 -9.94 -29.30
CA VAL A 148 1.17 -10.55 -27.99
C VAL A 148 -0.03 -11.49 -28.07
N ILE A 149 -1.13 -11.05 -28.69
CA ILE A 149 -2.34 -11.85 -28.86
C ILE A 149 -2.06 -13.10 -29.70
N ASP A 150 -1.34 -12.97 -30.83
CA ASP A 150 -0.99 -14.07 -31.73
C ASP A 150 -0.18 -15.20 -31.05
N VAL A 151 0.48 -14.88 -29.94
CA VAL A 151 1.30 -15.83 -29.18
C VAL A 151 0.55 -16.40 -27.97
N LEU A 152 -0.48 -15.69 -27.48
CA LEU A 152 -1.29 -16.13 -26.34
C LEU A 152 -2.54 -16.93 -26.75
N PHE A 153 -3.04 -16.73 -27.97
CA PHE A 153 -4.29 -17.32 -28.45
C PHE A 153 -4.08 -18.04 -29.79
N ASP A 154 -4.80 -19.14 -29.97
CA ASP A 154 -4.84 -19.87 -31.25
C ASP A 154 -5.69 -19.11 -32.29
N GLU A 155 -5.44 -19.37 -33.60
CA GLU A 155 -6.05 -18.65 -34.74
C GLU A 155 -7.60 -18.70 -34.82
N ASP A 156 -8.25 -19.59 -34.07
CA ASP A 156 -9.70 -19.79 -34.06
C ASP A 156 -10.37 -19.33 -32.74
N GLU A 157 -9.62 -18.70 -31.84
CA GLU A 157 -10.15 -18.16 -30.59
C GLU A 157 -10.94 -16.86 -30.84
N THR A 158 -12.12 -16.76 -30.24
CA THR A 158 -13.00 -15.60 -30.39
C THR A 158 -13.35 -15.05 -29.01
N CYS A 159 -13.77 -13.79 -28.94
CA CYS A 159 -14.37 -13.23 -27.73
C CYS A 159 -15.80 -13.79 -27.52
N GLY A 160 -15.90 -15.10 -27.38
CA GLY A 160 -17.13 -15.80 -27.08
C GLY A 160 -17.24 -16.10 -25.60
N LEU A 161 -18.43 -15.89 -25.02
CA LEU A 161 -18.80 -16.44 -23.71
C LEU A 161 -19.07 -17.95 -23.82
N THR A 162 -18.16 -18.69 -24.44
CA THR A 162 -18.16 -20.17 -24.47
C THR A 162 -17.41 -20.73 -23.26
N ALA A 163 -16.70 -19.88 -22.52
CA ALA A 163 -16.02 -20.22 -21.28
C ALA A 163 -17.00 -20.55 -20.15
N ASN A 164 -16.61 -21.50 -19.30
CA ASN A 164 -17.29 -21.87 -18.07
C ASN A 164 -17.65 -20.63 -17.23
N ASP A 165 -18.92 -20.47 -16.82
CA ASP A 165 -19.44 -19.29 -16.10
C ASP A 165 -18.57 -18.85 -14.90
N GLN A 166 -17.88 -19.82 -14.28
CA GLN A 166 -16.95 -19.60 -13.18
C GLN A 166 -15.69 -18.83 -13.58
N LEU A 167 -15.10 -19.13 -14.74
CA LEU A 167 -13.92 -18.42 -15.26
C LEU A 167 -14.27 -16.99 -15.65
N LEU A 168 -15.42 -16.80 -16.30
CA LEU A 168 -15.91 -15.47 -16.65
C LEU A 168 -16.14 -14.60 -15.41
N SER A 169 -16.73 -15.19 -14.36
CA SER A 169 -16.95 -14.50 -13.09
C SER A 169 -15.65 -14.10 -12.42
N ALA A 170 -14.63 -14.99 -12.43
CA ALA A 170 -13.31 -14.71 -11.88
C ALA A 170 -12.58 -13.62 -12.67
N ALA A 171 -12.59 -13.69 -14.00
CA ALA A 171 -11.98 -12.69 -14.87
C ALA A 171 -12.64 -11.31 -14.69
N THR A 172 -13.97 -11.27 -14.62
CA THR A 172 -14.73 -10.03 -14.38
C THR A 172 -14.42 -9.45 -12.99
N TYR A 173 -14.31 -10.30 -11.97
CA TYR A 173 -13.92 -9.86 -10.64
C TYR A 173 -12.50 -9.27 -10.65
N ALA A 174 -11.53 -9.99 -11.22
CA ALA A 174 -10.15 -9.55 -11.32
C ALA A 174 -10.02 -8.24 -12.10
N SER A 175 -10.69 -8.11 -13.24
CA SER A 175 -10.68 -6.88 -14.02
C SER A 175 -11.33 -5.72 -13.27
N SER A 176 -12.45 -5.94 -12.58
CA SER A 176 -13.11 -4.89 -11.78
C SER A 176 -12.32 -4.46 -10.54
N ALA A 177 -11.46 -5.34 -10.03
CA ALA A 177 -10.61 -5.06 -8.88
C ALA A 177 -9.31 -4.36 -9.28
N LEU A 178 -8.69 -4.76 -10.39
CA LEU A 178 -7.34 -4.33 -10.79
C LEU A 178 -7.31 -3.26 -11.88
N LEU A 179 -8.42 -3.04 -12.59
CA LEU A 179 -8.51 -2.07 -13.68
C LEU A 179 -9.62 -1.07 -13.41
N HIS A 180 -9.42 0.14 -13.93
CA HIS A 180 -10.41 1.18 -13.83
C HIS A 180 -11.72 0.82 -14.57
N ASN A 181 -12.82 1.44 -14.17
CA ASN A 181 -14.17 1.11 -14.66
C ASN A 181 -14.41 1.47 -16.14
N ASP A 182 -13.47 2.16 -16.78
CA ASP A 182 -13.47 2.55 -18.19
C ASP A 182 -12.73 1.54 -19.07
N LEU A 183 -12.42 0.36 -18.53
CA LEU A 183 -11.82 -0.75 -19.27
C LEU A 183 -12.61 -1.02 -20.57
N ASN A 184 -11.91 -0.93 -21.68
CA ASN A 184 -12.40 -1.29 -23.00
C ASN A 184 -11.50 -2.36 -23.62
N TYR A 185 -11.99 -3.59 -23.65
CA TYR A 185 -11.30 -4.74 -24.24
C TYR A 185 -11.82 -5.08 -25.65
N GLU A 186 -12.79 -4.33 -26.18
CA GLU A 186 -13.35 -4.55 -27.53
C GLU A 186 -12.28 -4.62 -28.64
N PRO A 187 -11.19 -3.82 -28.63
CA PRO A 187 -10.17 -3.93 -29.67
C PRO A 187 -9.47 -5.28 -29.71
N VAL A 188 -9.38 -5.99 -28.57
CA VAL A 188 -8.86 -7.36 -28.50
C VAL A 188 -9.81 -8.32 -29.21
N CYS A 189 -11.11 -8.16 -28.96
CA CYS A 189 -12.15 -9.00 -29.56
C CYS A 189 -12.26 -8.83 -31.07
N VAL A 190 -12.20 -7.60 -31.56
CA VAL A 190 -12.15 -7.33 -33.01
C VAL A 190 -10.93 -8.00 -33.63
N TYR A 191 -9.77 -7.91 -32.98
CA TYR A 191 -8.55 -8.54 -33.48
C TYR A 191 -8.66 -10.07 -33.52
N LEU A 192 -9.20 -10.70 -32.48
CA LEU A 192 -9.42 -12.15 -32.43
C LEU A 192 -10.43 -12.62 -33.51
N ASP A 193 -11.48 -11.85 -33.78
CA ASP A 193 -12.55 -12.26 -34.70
C ASP A 193 -12.13 -12.18 -36.18
N ASP A 194 -11.38 -11.15 -36.60
CA ASP A 194 -11.06 -10.94 -38.02
C ASP A 194 -9.61 -10.53 -38.33
N ASN A 195 -8.71 -10.57 -37.33
CA ASN A 195 -7.32 -10.14 -37.42
C ASN A 195 -7.15 -8.67 -37.86
N THR A 196 -8.13 -7.82 -37.55
CA THR A 196 -8.05 -6.38 -37.83
C THR A 196 -7.96 -5.53 -36.56
N GLY A 197 -7.50 -4.29 -36.73
CA GLY A 197 -7.30 -3.35 -35.61
C GLY A 197 -5.95 -3.53 -34.91
N THR A 198 -5.80 -2.89 -33.75
CA THR A 198 -4.54 -2.86 -33.00
C THR A 198 -4.42 -3.98 -31.97
N GLY A 199 -5.54 -4.61 -31.59
CA GLY A 199 -5.60 -5.56 -30.48
C GLY A 199 -5.36 -4.94 -29.11
N ALA A 200 -5.22 -3.62 -28.99
CA ALA A 200 -4.81 -2.98 -27.75
C ALA A 200 -6.03 -2.65 -26.86
N PRO A 201 -6.18 -3.28 -25.67
CA PRO A 201 -7.20 -2.86 -24.70
C PRO A 201 -6.86 -1.49 -24.13
N SER A 202 -7.84 -0.81 -23.54
CA SER A 202 -7.61 0.48 -22.88
C SER A 202 -8.23 0.63 -21.50
N ALA A 203 -7.51 1.26 -20.58
CA ALA A 203 -8.01 1.73 -19.30
C ALA A 203 -7.25 3.00 -18.86
N SER A 204 -7.85 3.85 -18.05
CA SER A 204 -7.16 5.05 -17.53
C SER A 204 -6.17 4.74 -16.42
N SER A 205 -6.39 3.68 -15.64
CA SER A 205 -5.49 3.29 -14.56
C SER A 205 -5.60 1.81 -14.19
N THR A 206 -4.57 1.32 -13.50
CA THR A 206 -4.52 -0.03 -12.93
C THR A 206 -4.11 0.03 -11.47
N MET A 207 -4.60 -0.92 -10.67
CA MET A 207 -4.24 -1.10 -9.27
C MET A 207 -3.32 -2.31 -9.14
N TRP A 208 -2.14 -2.09 -8.57
CA TRP A 208 -1.27 -3.18 -8.15
C TRP A 208 -1.56 -3.54 -6.71
N VAL A 209 -1.53 -4.84 -6.42
CA VAL A 209 -1.72 -5.37 -5.07
C VAL A 209 -0.42 -6.06 -4.67
N LEU A 210 0.29 -5.46 -3.72
CA LEU A 210 1.57 -5.95 -3.22
C LEU A 210 1.36 -6.50 -1.80
N GLU A 211 1.54 -7.80 -1.62
CA GLU A 211 1.31 -8.42 -0.31
C GLU A 211 2.58 -8.37 0.53
N VAL A 212 2.49 -7.66 1.65
CA VAL A 212 3.61 -7.49 2.56
C VAL A 212 3.77 -8.72 3.44
N ASN A 213 5.02 -9.10 3.69
CA ASN A 213 5.40 -10.22 4.51
C ASN A 213 4.70 -10.18 5.90
N PRO A 214 3.82 -11.15 6.21
CA PRO A 214 3.07 -11.17 7.46
C PRO A 214 3.93 -11.57 8.66
N GLU A 215 5.13 -12.12 8.43
CA GLU A 215 6.08 -12.52 9.48
C GLU A 215 6.90 -11.34 10.01
N LEU A 216 6.88 -10.17 9.34
CA LEU A 216 7.53 -8.97 9.84
C LEU A 216 6.75 -8.41 11.03
N GLU A 217 7.47 -8.05 12.10
CA GLU A 217 6.89 -7.33 13.23
C GLU A 217 6.26 -6.01 12.76
N GLU A 218 5.15 -5.63 13.36
CA GLU A 218 4.30 -4.55 12.86
C GLU A 218 5.03 -3.20 12.74
N THR A 219 5.78 -2.82 13.77
CA THR A 219 6.52 -1.56 13.81
C THR A 219 7.60 -1.55 12.73
N HIS A 220 8.36 -2.63 12.61
CA HIS A 220 9.38 -2.80 11.57
C HIS A 220 8.78 -2.78 10.16
N ARG A 221 7.68 -3.51 9.95
CA ARG A 221 6.93 -3.54 8.70
C ARG A 221 6.46 -2.15 8.29
N ARG A 222 5.90 -1.37 9.22
CA ARG A 222 5.46 0.02 8.94
C ARG A 222 6.63 0.91 8.53
N MET A 223 7.78 0.79 9.19
CA MET A 223 8.99 1.54 8.82
C MET A 223 9.46 1.20 7.40
N LEU A 224 9.53 -0.09 7.07
CA LEU A 224 9.97 -0.52 5.75
C LEU A 224 8.96 -0.13 4.65
N GLN A 225 7.66 -0.14 4.93
CA GLN A 225 6.62 0.34 4.01
C GLN A 225 6.76 1.83 3.74
N ASP A 226 7.06 2.63 4.76
CA ASP A 226 7.31 4.07 4.62
C ASP A 226 8.55 4.31 3.74
N GLN A 227 9.63 3.58 3.97
CA GLN A 227 10.86 3.65 3.15
C GLN A 227 10.66 3.20 1.69
N LEU A 228 9.66 2.39 1.39
CA LEU A 228 9.34 1.96 0.02
C LEU A 228 8.55 3.05 -0.74
N ARG A 229 7.86 3.95 -0.04
CA ARG A 229 7.12 5.07 -0.66
C ARG A 229 8.03 6.14 -1.24
N ASP A 230 9.25 6.25 -0.72
CA ASP A 230 10.25 7.24 -1.13
C ASP A 230 11.19 6.75 -2.25
N VAL A 231 10.94 5.53 -2.75
CA VAL A 231 11.60 4.95 -3.91
C VAL A 231 11.01 5.55 -5.18
#